data_AF-A0A0U2VY49-F1
#
_entry.id   AF-A0A0U2VY49-F1
#
_cell.length_a   1.000
_cell.length_b   1.000
_cell.length_c   1.000
_cell.angle_alpha   90.00
_cell.angle_beta   90.00
_cell.angle_gamma   90.00
#
_symmetry.space_group_name_H-M   'P 1'
#
loop_
_entity.id
_entity.type
_entity.pdbx_description
1 polymer ?
#
loop_
_entity_poly.entity_id
_entity_poly.type
_entity_poly.pdbx_seq_one_letter_code
_entity_poly.pdbx_strand_id
1 'polypeptide(L)'
;MYSVGLIALFDAINGKDVDEDIDEIIVDTTHGINYFAIMTQLMSRDIASILSVKLKKEIRVRFYNAIPSSNEEFVIVKVNTDAKPRIRTLEDISDRGLLIPYNALIYNAPLALSQYLQESKIEIPSLDSVYDKVNLKNKAGKLVVDYNLREQKAKKRNDIYLNLLLKAIEDSFDVHGEVNLRVLNELTKTVYSLISEVSSAIISHEVSVLLSTVKKKGKEIVCKGKVKYSEIYPLTFETEKEKSEKCGGKLEDEIRNFIAHGGLLRNLVEVQVKKSDNLNGEDVVISYGECWKNVKDFLS
;
A
#
# COMPACT_ATOMS: atom_id res chain seq x y z
N MET A 1 -5.61 11.05 19.26
CA MET A 1 -5.46 12.29 18.47
C MET A 1 -4.99 12.01 17.05
N TYR A 2 -3.78 11.51 16.81
CA TYR A 2 -3.29 11.21 15.45
C TYR A 2 -4.31 10.43 14.61
N SER A 3 -4.81 9.29 15.10
CA SER A 3 -5.72 8.43 14.33
C SER A 3 -7.04 9.11 13.97
N VAL A 4 -7.57 9.91 14.90
CA VAL A 4 -8.79 10.70 14.68
C VAL A 4 -8.54 11.75 13.61
N GLY A 5 -7.42 12.47 13.69
CA GLY A 5 -7.06 13.48 12.69
C GLY A 5 -6.84 12.88 11.32
N LEU A 6 -6.19 11.71 11.24
CA LEU A 6 -5.95 11.02 9.98
C LEU A 6 -7.26 10.57 9.31
N ILE A 7 -8.19 9.96 10.07
CA ILE A 7 -9.52 9.59 9.56
C ILE A 7 -10.28 10.84 9.12
N ALA A 8 -10.31 11.91 9.94
CA ALA A 8 -11.02 13.13 9.59
C ALA A 8 -10.50 13.80 8.32
N LEU A 9 -9.17 13.83 8.13
CA LEU A 9 -8.56 14.35 6.91
C LEU A 9 -8.88 13.47 5.70
N PHE A 10 -8.81 12.15 5.86
CA PHE A 10 -9.17 11.20 4.80
C PHE A 10 -10.65 11.34 4.39
N ASP A 11 -11.56 11.42 5.35
CA ASP A 11 -12.99 11.63 5.12
C ASP A 11 -13.24 12.98 4.45
N ALA A 12 -12.57 14.05 4.89
CA ALA A 12 -12.67 15.37 4.26
C ALA A 12 -12.20 15.35 2.79
N ILE A 13 -11.20 14.51 2.48
CA ILE A 13 -10.65 14.33 1.14
C ILE A 13 -11.53 13.41 0.26
N ASN A 14 -12.40 12.60 0.86
CA ASN A 14 -13.31 11.72 0.12
C ASN A 14 -14.73 12.26 0.01
N GLY A 15 -15.17 13.07 0.97
CA GLY A 15 -16.52 13.62 1.04
C GLY A 15 -16.69 14.99 0.38
N LYS A 16 -15.60 15.62 -0.06
CA LYS A 16 -15.63 16.85 -0.87
C LYS A 16 -15.19 16.49 -2.29
N ASP A 17 -15.67 17.24 -3.28
CA ASP A 17 -15.07 17.29 -4.62
C ASP A 17 -13.64 17.82 -4.48
N VAL A 18 -12.74 16.93 -4.04
CA VAL A 18 -11.32 17.22 -3.94
C VAL A 18 -10.84 17.40 -5.36
N ASP A 19 -10.39 18.62 -5.63
CA ASP A 19 -9.88 19.01 -6.92
C ASP A 19 -8.83 18.00 -7.39
N GLU A 20 -9.05 17.42 -8.57
CA GLU A 20 -8.10 16.50 -9.20
C GLU A 20 -6.75 17.19 -9.44
N ASP A 21 -6.68 18.53 -9.36
CA ASP A 21 -5.50 19.35 -9.54
C ASP A 21 -4.64 19.56 -8.27
N ILE A 22 -5.00 19.00 -7.10
CA ILE A 22 -4.18 19.15 -5.87
C ILE A 22 -2.77 18.59 -6.07
N ASP A 23 -1.74 19.42 -6.03
CA ASP A 23 -0.34 18.98 -6.15
C ASP A 23 0.45 19.16 -4.83
N GLU A 24 -0.15 19.84 -3.84
CA GLU A 24 0.53 20.30 -2.63
C GLU A 24 -0.39 20.34 -1.40
N ILE A 25 0.15 19.95 -0.24
CA ILE A 25 -0.42 20.21 1.09
C ILE A 25 0.40 21.31 1.77
N ILE A 26 -0.29 22.39 2.18
CA ILE A 26 0.30 23.48 2.95
C ILE A 26 -0.03 23.29 4.42
N VAL A 27 1.00 23.24 5.27
CA VAL A 27 0.88 23.04 6.71
C VAL A 27 1.48 24.23 7.43
N ASP A 28 0.64 24.99 8.12
CA ASP A 28 1.06 26.08 8.99
C ASP A 28 1.17 25.59 10.44
N THR A 29 2.37 25.66 11.02
CA THR A 29 2.64 25.27 12.41
C THR A 29 2.76 26.45 13.38
N THR A 30 2.48 27.68 12.93
CA THR A 30 2.66 28.93 13.71
C THR A 30 2.00 28.88 15.09
N HIS A 31 0.78 28.33 15.17
CA HIS A 31 0.02 28.21 16.41
C HIS A 31 0.04 26.78 16.99
N GLY A 32 0.89 25.91 16.45
CA GLY A 32 1.02 24.53 16.88
C GLY A 32 1.64 24.42 18.26
N ILE A 33 0.91 23.85 19.22
CA ILE A 33 1.43 23.65 20.58
C ILE A 33 2.25 22.35 20.62
N ASN A 34 3.58 22.46 20.69
CA ASN A 34 4.54 21.37 20.91
C ASN A 34 4.21 20.08 20.11
N TYR A 35 3.63 19.07 20.78
CA TYR A 35 3.33 17.75 20.23
C TYR A 35 2.28 17.79 19.10
N PHE A 36 1.38 18.78 19.08
CA PHE A 36 0.41 18.94 18.01
C PHE A 36 1.07 19.31 16.68
N ALA A 37 2.10 20.16 16.70
CA ALA A 37 2.84 20.50 15.48
C ALA A 37 3.49 19.24 14.88
N ILE A 38 4.19 18.45 15.72
CA ILE A 38 4.84 17.20 15.29
C ILE A 38 3.81 16.18 14.77
N MET A 39 2.69 15.99 15.48
CA MET A 39 1.63 15.08 15.01
C MET A 39 1.04 15.54 13.68
N THR A 40 0.80 16.84 13.51
CA THR A 40 0.26 17.41 12.26
C THR A 40 1.23 17.21 11.11
N GLN A 41 2.53 17.38 11.34
CA GLN A 41 3.55 17.08 10.34
C GLN A 41 3.50 15.61 9.90
N LEU A 42 3.44 14.67 10.85
CA LEU A 42 3.34 13.24 10.54
C LEU A 42 2.05 12.91 9.78
N MET A 43 0.90 13.38 10.26
CA MET A 43 -0.40 13.17 9.58
C MET A 43 -0.38 13.73 8.16
N SER A 44 0.21 14.90 7.94
CA SER A 44 0.25 15.53 6.61
C SER A 44 1.08 14.71 5.62
N ARG A 45 2.18 14.10 6.07
CA ARG A 45 3.00 13.20 5.25
C ARG A 45 2.26 11.92 4.90
N ASP A 46 1.58 11.32 5.88
CA ASP A 46 0.81 10.10 5.70
C ASP A 46 -0.44 10.35 4.82
N ILE A 47 -1.08 11.52 4.92
CA ILE A 47 -2.15 11.92 3.99
C ILE A 47 -1.61 12.17 2.59
N ALA A 48 -0.45 12.81 2.44
CA ALA A 48 0.15 13.06 1.14
C ALA A 48 0.50 11.76 0.41
N SER A 49 1.00 10.73 1.10
CA SER A 49 1.27 9.43 0.48
C SER A 49 -0.03 8.74 0.04
N ILE A 50 -1.09 8.80 0.85
CA ILE A 50 -2.43 8.29 0.50
C ILE A 50 -3.02 9.04 -0.70
N LEU A 51 -2.96 10.37 -0.70
CA LEU A 51 -3.39 11.20 -1.83
C LEU A 51 -2.59 10.91 -3.10
N SER A 52 -1.29 10.65 -2.97
CA SER A 52 -0.45 10.34 -4.12
C SER A 52 -0.88 9.04 -4.80
N VAL A 53 -1.35 8.06 -4.01
CA VAL A 53 -2.00 6.85 -4.53
C VAL A 53 -3.33 7.18 -5.20
N LYS A 54 -4.21 7.90 -4.49
CA LYS A 54 -5.56 8.24 -4.96
C LYS A 54 -5.56 9.00 -6.28
N LEU A 55 -4.71 10.02 -6.37
CA LEU A 55 -4.62 10.92 -7.53
C LEU A 55 -3.61 10.45 -8.57
N LYS A 56 -2.94 9.31 -8.35
CA LYS A 56 -1.88 8.75 -9.22
C LYS A 56 -0.80 9.77 -9.61
N LYS A 57 -0.43 10.66 -8.68
CA LYS A 57 0.57 11.71 -8.88
C LYS A 57 1.33 12.03 -7.59
N GLU A 58 2.49 12.67 -7.69
CA GLU A 58 3.27 13.04 -6.51
C GLU A 58 2.66 14.27 -5.81
N ILE A 59 2.44 14.18 -4.50
CA ILE A 59 1.92 15.27 -3.67
C ILE A 59 3.02 15.77 -2.73
N ARG A 60 3.40 17.04 -2.84
CA ARG A 60 4.39 17.65 -1.95
C ARG A 60 3.74 18.19 -0.66
N VAL A 61 4.51 18.28 0.41
CA VAL A 61 4.07 18.91 1.66
C VAL A 61 5.01 20.07 1.99
N ARG A 62 4.46 21.27 2.17
CA ARG A 62 5.23 22.44 2.61
C ARG A 62 4.84 22.84 4.02
N PHE A 63 5.86 23.05 4.85
CA PHE A 63 5.70 23.45 6.24
C PHE A 63 6.09 24.91 6.40
N TYR A 64 5.22 25.69 7.03
CA TYR A 64 5.41 27.10 7.31
C TYR A 64 5.34 27.37 8.82
N ASN A 65 6.09 28.36 9.27
CA ASN A 65 6.05 28.82 10.65
C ASN A 65 6.32 30.33 10.69
N ALA A 66 5.61 31.06 11.54
CA ALA A 66 5.94 32.43 11.84
C ALA A 66 7.17 32.49 12.77
N ILE A 67 8.16 33.28 12.40
CA ILE A 67 9.37 33.53 13.18
C ILE A 67 9.41 35.03 13.48
N PRO A 68 9.72 35.46 14.72
CA PRO A 68 9.83 36.88 15.02
C PRO A 68 10.95 37.51 14.20
N SER A 69 10.63 38.52 13.40
CA SER A 69 11.62 39.40 12.75
C SER A 69 12.03 40.54 13.66
N SER A 70 11.17 40.90 14.61
CA SER A 70 11.42 41.86 15.70
C SER A 70 10.58 41.50 16.93
N ASN A 71 10.58 42.35 17.96
CA ASN A 71 9.73 42.16 19.15
C ASN A 71 8.23 42.29 18.86
N GLU A 72 7.85 42.94 17.75
CA GLU A 72 6.46 43.23 17.39
C GLU A 72 6.05 42.65 16.03
N GLU A 73 7.01 42.14 15.26
CA GLU A 73 6.77 41.66 13.90
C GLU A 73 7.16 40.19 13.74
N PHE A 74 6.35 39.48 12.96
CA PHE A 74 6.59 38.10 12.58
C PHE A 74 6.59 37.98 11.06
N VAL A 75 7.46 37.11 10.55
CA VAL A 75 7.49 36.76 9.14
C VAL A 75 7.16 35.27 9.01
N ILE A 76 6.25 34.95 8.10
CA ILE A 76 5.94 33.56 7.76
C ILE A 76 7.08 33.02 6.89
N VAL A 77 7.77 32.01 7.41
CA VAL A 77 8.90 31.38 6.72
C VAL A 77 8.54 29.93 6.39
N LYS A 78 8.90 29.50 5.18
CA LYS A 78 8.86 28.08 4.81
C LYS A 78 9.99 27.36 5.53
N VAL A 79 9.65 26.54 6.51
CA VAL A 79 10.64 25.85 7.36
C VAL A 79 11.11 24.53 6.75
N ASN A 80 10.26 23.84 5.99
CA ASN A 80 10.62 22.58 5.36
C ASN A 80 9.75 22.29 4.12
N THR A 81 10.23 21.42 3.25
CA THR A 81 9.45 20.85 2.15
C THR A 81 9.76 19.35 2.06
N ASP A 82 8.73 18.53 2.16
CA ASP A 82 8.79 17.11 1.79
C ASP A 82 8.29 16.99 0.35
N ALA A 83 9.24 16.85 -0.59
CA ALA A 83 8.91 16.87 -2.02
C ALA A 83 8.19 15.58 -2.48
N LYS A 84 8.45 14.45 -1.80
CA LYS A 84 7.88 13.15 -2.13
C LYS A 84 7.66 12.33 -0.85
N PRO A 85 6.59 12.62 -0.09
CA PRO A 85 6.21 11.87 1.09
C PRO A 85 6.02 10.39 0.74
N ARG A 86 6.86 9.54 1.33
CA ARG A 86 6.88 8.10 1.06
C ARG A 86 5.86 7.35 1.91
N ILE A 87 5.43 6.20 1.42
CA ILE A 87 4.75 5.21 2.26
C ILE A 87 5.78 4.71 3.28
N ARG A 88 5.56 5.04 4.56
CA ARG A 88 6.50 4.68 5.63
C ARG A 88 6.40 3.21 6.02
N THR A 89 7.53 2.64 6.44
CA THR A 89 7.59 1.36 7.14
C THR A 89 6.83 1.46 8.46
N LEU A 90 6.13 0.39 8.81
CA LEU A 90 5.29 0.31 10.00
C LEU A 90 5.91 -0.67 11.00
N GLU A 91 6.24 -0.16 12.18
CA GLU A 91 6.60 -0.99 13.34
C GLU A 91 5.30 -1.39 14.07
N ASP A 92 5.23 -2.58 14.67
CA ASP A 92 4.11 -2.96 15.57
C ASP A 92 2.68 -2.89 14.96
N ILE A 93 2.42 -3.61 13.86
CA ILE A 93 1.05 -3.83 13.38
C ILE A 93 0.33 -4.75 14.37
N SER A 94 -0.80 -4.28 14.91
CA SER A 94 -1.50 -4.97 15.99
C SER A 94 -2.54 -5.99 15.49
N ASP A 95 -3.08 -5.75 14.31
CA ASP A 95 -4.00 -6.66 13.63
C ASP A 95 -3.23 -7.66 12.75
N ARG A 96 -3.26 -8.94 13.10
CA ARG A 96 -2.61 -10.00 12.32
C ARG A 96 -3.15 -10.10 10.90
N GLY A 97 -4.42 -9.76 10.67
CA GLY A 97 -5.00 -9.74 9.32
C GLY A 97 -4.37 -8.69 8.41
N LEU A 98 -3.74 -7.66 8.98
CA LEU A 98 -3.03 -6.60 8.26
C LEU A 98 -1.56 -6.91 8.00
N LEU A 99 -1.01 -7.99 8.58
CA LEU A 99 0.35 -8.41 8.28
C LEU A 99 0.49 -8.87 6.83
N ILE A 100 -0.52 -9.55 6.28
CA ILE A 100 -0.51 -10.01 4.89
C ILE A 100 -0.33 -8.84 3.89
N PRO A 101 -1.21 -7.82 3.85
CA PRO A 101 -1.07 -6.72 2.92
C PRO A 101 0.16 -5.86 3.22
N TYR A 102 0.54 -5.72 4.49
CA TYR A 102 1.76 -5.00 4.86
C TYR A 102 3.00 -5.70 4.31
N ASN A 103 3.13 -7.00 4.54
CA ASN A 103 4.25 -7.80 4.04
C ASN A 103 4.24 -7.85 2.51
N ALA A 104 3.07 -7.88 1.86
CA ALA A 104 2.98 -7.73 0.41
C ALA A 104 3.55 -6.39 -0.10
N LEU A 105 3.37 -5.29 0.65
CA LEU A 105 3.97 -3.99 0.34
C LEU A 105 5.48 -4.00 0.56
N ILE A 106 5.96 -4.43 1.74
CA ILE A 106 7.40 -4.36 2.08
C ILE A 106 8.25 -5.44 1.39
N TYR A 107 7.64 -6.56 0.96
CA TYR A 107 8.31 -7.63 0.21
C TYR A 107 8.16 -7.51 -1.30
N ASN A 108 7.74 -6.33 -1.80
CA ASN A 108 7.67 -6.03 -3.23
C ASN A 108 6.70 -6.94 -4.01
N ALA A 109 5.61 -7.41 -3.40
CA ALA A 109 4.72 -8.43 -3.97
C ALA A 109 3.35 -7.85 -4.39
N PRO A 110 3.24 -7.13 -5.52
CA PRO A 110 2.00 -6.51 -5.97
C PRO A 110 0.89 -7.52 -6.30
N LEU A 111 1.26 -8.73 -6.75
CA LEU A 111 0.27 -9.79 -7.00
C LEU A 111 -0.40 -10.23 -5.69
N ALA A 112 0.39 -10.42 -4.62
CA ALA A 112 -0.14 -10.77 -3.31
C ALA A 112 -1.03 -9.67 -2.73
N LEU A 113 -0.63 -8.40 -2.89
CA LEU A 113 -1.45 -7.27 -2.49
C LEU A 113 -2.78 -7.25 -3.25
N SER A 114 -2.74 -7.44 -4.57
CA SER A 114 -3.95 -7.45 -5.40
C SER A 114 -4.90 -8.58 -5.02
N GLN A 115 -4.39 -9.81 -4.83
CA GLN A 115 -5.22 -10.95 -4.42
C GLN A 115 -5.75 -10.84 -2.98
N TYR A 116 -5.00 -10.19 -2.08
CA TYR A 116 -5.52 -9.87 -0.76
C TYR A 116 -6.72 -8.92 -0.85
N LEU A 117 -6.63 -7.86 -1.65
CA LEU A 117 -7.70 -6.88 -1.84
C LEU A 117 -8.90 -7.45 -2.61
N GLN A 118 -8.70 -8.47 -3.46
CA GLN A 118 -9.81 -9.20 -4.08
C GLN A 118 -10.71 -9.90 -3.06
N GLU A 119 -10.10 -10.52 -2.05
CA GLU A 119 -10.79 -11.33 -1.04
C GLU A 119 -11.26 -10.53 0.16
N SER A 120 -10.60 -9.40 0.43
CA SER A 120 -10.81 -8.60 1.63
C SER A 120 -11.71 -7.42 1.33
N LYS A 121 -12.58 -7.08 2.29
CA LYS A 121 -13.30 -5.82 2.28
C LYS A 121 -12.61 -4.88 3.26
N ILE A 122 -12.02 -3.80 2.76
CA ILE A 122 -11.33 -2.84 3.62
C ILE A 122 -12.36 -1.95 4.31
N GLU A 123 -12.50 -2.12 5.62
CA GLU A 123 -13.38 -1.29 6.45
C GLU A 123 -12.58 -0.19 7.15
N ILE A 124 -13.03 1.05 6.95
CA ILE A 124 -12.49 2.22 7.67
C ILE A 124 -13.39 2.51 8.86
N PRO A 125 -12.83 2.65 10.08
CA PRO A 125 -13.61 3.07 11.23
C PRO A 125 -14.14 4.50 11.04
N SER A 126 -15.45 4.70 11.26
CA SER A 126 -16.05 6.05 11.26
C SER A 126 -15.56 6.87 12.45
N LEU A 127 -15.55 8.20 12.32
CA LEU A 127 -15.24 9.10 13.43
C LEU A 127 -16.16 8.89 14.64
N ASP A 128 -17.46 8.66 14.41
CA ASP A 128 -18.43 8.38 15.47
C ASP A 128 -18.03 7.17 16.31
N SER A 129 -17.58 6.08 15.66
CA SER A 129 -17.10 4.88 16.36
C SER A 129 -15.87 5.12 17.25
N VAL A 130 -15.13 6.21 16.97
CA VAL A 130 -13.99 6.65 17.79
C VAL A 130 -14.46 7.60 18.90
N TYR A 131 -15.42 8.48 18.63
CA TYR A 131 -15.97 9.43 19.61
C TYR A 131 -16.87 8.80 20.66
N ASP A 132 -17.59 7.72 20.35
CA ASP A 132 -18.43 6.95 21.29
C ASP A 132 -17.66 6.43 22.51
N LYS A 133 -16.33 6.44 22.45
CA LYS A 133 -15.42 5.98 23.50
C LYS A 133 -14.87 7.12 24.35
N VAL A 134 -15.36 8.35 24.16
CA VAL A 134 -15.00 9.54 24.95
C VAL A 134 -16.01 9.70 26.08
N ASN A 135 -15.55 9.55 27.32
CA ASN A 135 -16.42 9.69 28.48
C ASN A 135 -16.39 11.13 29.01
N LEU A 136 -17.55 11.78 29.04
CA LEU A 136 -17.70 13.11 29.62
C LEU A 136 -18.22 13.00 31.05
N LYS A 137 -17.48 13.56 32.02
CA LYS A 137 -17.83 13.53 33.45
C LYS A 137 -17.85 14.95 34.00
N ASN A 138 -18.85 15.29 34.82
CA ASN A 138 -18.80 16.51 35.63
C ASN A 138 -18.18 16.18 37.00
N LYS A 139 -17.09 16.83 37.36
CA LYS A 139 -16.45 16.68 38.67
C LYS A 139 -16.25 18.05 39.31
N ALA A 140 -17.05 18.33 40.33
CA ALA A 140 -17.01 19.59 41.09
C ALA A 140 -17.12 20.85 40.19
N GLY A 141 -18.08 20.84 39.24
CA GLY A 141 -18.31 21.96 38.33
C GLY A 141 -17.33 22.05 37.16
N LYS A 142 -16.40 21.11 37.02
CA LYS A 142 -15.49 21.01 35.88
C LYS A 142 -15.91 19.89 34.94
N LEU A 143 -15.93 20.17 33.64
CA LEU A 143 -16.04 19.14 32.61
C LEU A 143 -14.70 18.39 32.53
N VAL A 144 -14.74 17.09 32.79
CA VAL A 144 -13.63 16.17 32.63
C VAL A 144 -13.89 15.33 31.39
N VAL A 145 -13.01 15.44 30.41
CA VAL A 145 -13.05 14.64 29.18
C VAL A 145 -12.06 13.48 29.35
N ASP A 146 -12.60 12.27 29.47
CA ASP A 146 -11.82 11.05 29.69
C ASP A 146 -11.71 10.27 28.38
N TYR A 147 -10.57 10.45 27.70
CA TYR A 147 -10.17 9.66 26.55
C TYR A 147 -9.53 8.36 27.05
N ASN A 148 -10.33 7.29 27.20
CA ASN A 148 -9.80 5.99 27.61
C ASN A 148 -9.05 5.29 26.46
N LEU A 149 -7.85 5.78 26.14
CA LEU A 149 -7.01 5.26 25.06
C LEU A 149 -6.63 3.77 25.25
N ARG A 150 -6.65 3.27 26.50
CA ARG A 150 -6.31 1.87 26.82
C ARG A 150 -7.42 0.90 26.38
N GLU A 151 -8.67 1.24 26.62
CA GLU A 151 -9.82 0.46 26.13
C GLU A 151 -10.06 0.65 24.63
N GLN A 152 -9.63 1.80 24.09
CA GLN A 152 -9.77 2.13 22.66
C GLN A 152 -8.82 1.35 21.72
N LYS A 153 -7.97 0.44 22.25
CA LYS A 153 -6.90 -0.22 21.47
C LYS A 153 -6.06 0.82 20.69
N ALA A 154 -5.73 1.96 21.30
CA ALA A 154 -5.02 3.08 20.66
C ALA A 154 -3.60 2.74 20.12
N LYS A 155 -3.14 1.49 20.27
CA LYS A 155 -1.98 0.93 19.54
C LYS A 155 -2.19 0.85 18.02
N LYS A 156 -3.41 1.06 17.53
CA LYS A 156 -3.79 0.94 16.11
C LYS A 156 -3.39 2.11 15.22
N ARG A 157 -2.38 2.92 15.55
CA ARG A 157 -1.96 4.03 14.68
C ARG A 157 -1.62 3.52 13.28
N ASN A 158 -0.76 2.51 13.25
CA ASN A 158 -0.25 1.94 12.02
C ASN A 158 -1.32 1.12 11.31
N ASP A 159 -2.15 0.38 12.05
CA ASP A 159 -3.32 -0.31 11.51
C ASP A 159 -4.29 0.66 10.81
N ILE A 160 -4.59 1.80 11.43
CA ILE A 160 -5.49 2.81 10.83
C ILE A 160 -4.86 3.41 9.58
N TYR A 161 -3.61 3.85 9.64
CA TYR A 161 -2.91 4.35 8.46
C TYR A 161 -2.90 3.32 7.32
N LEU A 162 -2.58 2.07 7.63
CA LEU A 162 -2.54 1.00 6.65
C LEU A 162 -3.92 0.72 6.06
N ASN A 163 -4.99 0.68 6.86
CA ASN A 163 -6.36 0.53 6.34
C ASN A 163 -6.75 1.68 5.40
N LEU A 164 -6.43 2.92 5.75
CA LEU A 164 -6.70 4.07 4.88
C LEU A 164 -5.90 3.99 3.57
N LEU A 165 -4.64 3.58 3.64
CA LEU A 165 -3.79 3.34 2.46
C LEU A 165 -4.34 2.22 1.59
N LEU A 166 -4.71 1.07 2.18
CA LEU A 166 -5.28 -0.07 1.47
C LEU A 166 -6.61 0.31 0.82
N LYS A 167 -7.43 1.12 1.50
CA LYS A 167 -8.66 1.63 0.91
C LYS A 167 -8.38 2.52 -0.31
N ALA A 168 -7.41 3.43 -0.20
CA ALA A 168 -7.02 4.26 -1.34
C ALA A 168 -6.49 3.42 -2.51
N ILE A 169 -5.75 2.34 -2.25
CA ILE A 169 -5.33 1.39 -3.29
C ILE A 169 -6.56 0.69 -3.90
N GLU A 170 -7.44 0.12 -3.07
CA GLU A 170 -8.67 -0.56 -3.50
C GLU A 170 -9.53 0.35 -4.41
N ASP A 171 -9.69 1.62 -4.03
CA ASP A 171 -10.51 2.59 -4.78
C ASP A 171 -9.85 3.08 -6.08
N SER A 172 -8.52 3.01 -6.19
CA SER A 172 -7.76 3.62 -7.31
C SER A 172 -7.37 2.63 -8.41
N PHE A 173 -7.43 1.34 -8.12
CA PHE A 173 -7.02 0.27 -9.05
C PHE A 173 -8.12 -0.77 -9.18
N ASP A 174 -8.23 -1.37 -10.36
CA ASP A 174 -9.18 -2.47 -10.62
C ASP A 174 -8.67 -3.77 -9.98
N VAL A 175 -8.73 -3.83 -8.65
CA VAL A 175 -8.24 -4.96 -7.86
C VAL A 175 -9.28 -6.07 -7.74
N HIS A 176 -10.59 -5.76 -7.79
CA HIS A 176 -11.65 -6.78 -7.68
C HIS A 176 -11.89 -7.58 -8.97
N GLY A 177 -11.41 -7.10 -10.13
CA GLY A 177 -11.39 -7.83 -11.40
C GLY A 177 -10.26 -8.85 -11.48
N GLU A 178 -10.07 -9.47 -12.64
CA GLU A 178 -8.92 -10.35 -12.89
C GLU A 178 -7.60 -9.56 -12.84
N VAL A 179 -6.65 -10.00 -11.99
CA VAL A 179 -5.35 -9.36 -11.89
C VAL A 179 -4.55 -9.58 -13.16
N ASN A 180 -4.30 -8.51 -13.90
CA ASN A 180 -3.50 -8.52 -15.13
C ASN A 180 -2.23 -7.68 -14.99
N LEU A 181 -1.31 -7.80 -15.96
CA LEU A 181 -0.04 -7.07 -15.90
C LEU A 181 -0.20 -5.55 -16.02
N ARG A 182 -1.30 -5.03 -16.57
CA ARG A 182 -1.58 -3.59 -16.53
C ARG A 182 -1.78 -3.13 -15.08
N VAL A 183 -2.62 -3.82 -14.31
CA VAL A 183 -2.87 -3.51 -12.89
C VAL A 183 -1.57 -3.57 -12.09
N LEU A 184 -0.75 -4.62 -12.28
CA LEU A 184 0.56 -4.71 -11.62
C LEU A 184 1.48 -3.54 -11.97
N ASN A 185 1.56 -3.16 -13.25
CA ASN A 185 2.37 -2.03 -13.68
C ASN A 185 1.89 -0.70 -13.08
N GLU A 186 0.56 -0.49 -13.00
CA GLU A 186 -0.02 0.69 -12.37
C GLU A 186 0.29 0.75 -10.86
N LEU A 187 0.13 -0.37 -10.14
CA LEU A 187 0.52 -0.49 -8.73
C LEU A 187 2.03 -0.24 -8.55
N THR A 188 2.86 -0.77 -9.45
CA THR A 188 4.32 -0.64 -9.40
C THR A 188 4.75 0.82 -9.53
N LYS A 189 4.17 1.53 -10.49
CA LYS A 189 4.47 2.94 -10.77
C LYS A 189 3.94 3.88 -9.71
N THR A 190 2.78 3.56 -9.11
CA THR A 190 2.10 4.47 -8.19
C THR A 190 2.39 4.15 -6.74
N VAL A 191 2.22 2.90 -6.32
CA VAL A 191 2.33 2.48 -4.91
C VAL A 191 3.77 2.13 -4.57
N TYR A 192 4.40 1.23 -5.33
CA TYR A 192 5.74 0.74 -4.98
C TYR A 192 6.83 1.79 -5.20
N SER A 193 6.63 2.76 -6.10
CA SER A 193 7.55 3.90 -6.24
C SER A 193 7.53 4.86 -5.04
N LEU A 194 6.40 4.91 -4.29
CA LEU A 194 6.28 5.64 -3.03
C LEU A 194 6.88 4.88 -1.84
N ILE A 195 7.04 3.55 -1.94
CA ILE A 195 7.80 2.76 -0.98
C ILE A 195 9.30 2.94 -1.25
N SER A 196 9.73 2.59 -2.46
CA SER A 196 11.13 2.66 -2.89
C SER A 196 11.25 2.57 -4.41
N GLU A 197 12.10 3.42 -4.99
CA GLU A 197 12.44 3.35 -6.41
C GLU A 197 13.08 2.00 -6.78
N VAL A 198 13.84 1.40 -5.85
CA VAL A 198 14.45 0.08 -6.04
C VAL A 198 13.38 -1.00 -6.14
N SER A 199 12.37 -0.97 -5.25
CA SER A 199 11.24 -1.89 -5.28
C SER A 199 10.49 -1.79 -6.62
N SER A 200 10.20 -0.56 -7.06
CA SER A 200 9.53 -0.31 -8.35
C SER A 200 10.36 -0.84 -9.54
N ALA A 201 11.68 -0.66 -9.51
CA ALA A 201 12.58 -1.15 -10.55
C ALA A 201 12.65 -2.69 -10.61
N ILE A 202 12.74 -3.37 -9.45
CA ILE A 202 12.74 -4.84 -9.36
C ILE A 202 11.44 -5.40 -9.95
N ILE A 203 10.30 -4.89 -9.50
CA ILE A 203 8.99 -5.37 -9.96
C ILE A 203 8.82 -5.11 -11.46
N SER A 204 9.20 -3.92 -11.95
CA SER A 204 9.12 -3.58 -13.37
C SER A 204 9.97 -4.52 -14.23
N HIS A 205 11.16 -4.90 -13.74
CA HIS A 205 12.01 -5.88 -14.41
C HIS A 205 11.30 -7.24 -14.52
N GLU A 206 10.79 -7.77 -13.41
CA GLU A 206 10.14 -9.08 -13.37
C GLU A 206 8.85 -9.13 -14.21
N VAL A 207 8.03 -8.07 -14.18
CA VAL A 207 6.85 -7.95 -15.05
C VAL A 207 7.24 -7.90 -16.52
N SER A 208 8.34 -7.20 -16.86
CA SER A 208 8.86 -7.18 -18.24
C SER A 208 9.37 -8.54 -18.69
N VAL A 209 10.09 -9.27 -17.83
CA VAL A 209 10.55 -10.64 -18.10
C VAL A 209 9.35 -11.53 -18.35
N LEU A 210 8.34 -11.52 -17.47
CA LEU A 210 7.13 -12.32 -17.61
C LEU A 210 6.39 -11.99 -18.91
N LEU A 211 6.15 -10.71 -19.21
CA LEU A 211 5.50 -10.30 -20.46
C LEU A 211 6.28 -10.77 -21.70
N SER A 212 7.61 -10.67 -21.68
CA SER A 212 8.46 -11.12 -22.80
C SER A 212 8.37 -12.63 -23.01
N THR A 213 8.30 -13.40 -21.93
CA THR A 213 8.13 -14.86 -21.97
C THR A 213 6.75 -15.22 -22.51
N VAL A 214 5.70 -14.56 -22.01
CA VAL A 214 4.33 -14.78 -22.47
C VAL A 214 4.18 -14.42 -23.95
N LYS A 215 4.81 -13.35 -24.44
CA LYS A 215 4.80 -13.03 -25.87
C LYS A 215 5.41 -14.13 -26.75
N LYS A 216 6.47 -14.81 -26.28
CA LYS A 216 7.09 -15.93 -27.00
C LYS A 216 6.22 -17.20 -26.99
N LYS A 217 5.42 -17.37 -25.94
CA LYS A 217 4.63 -18.60 -25.68
C LYS A 217 3.11 -18.40 -25.79
N GLY A 218 2.64 -17.24 -26.22
CA GLY A 218 1.23 -16.84 -26.14
C GLY A 218 0.26 -17.83 -26.77
N LYS A 219 0.56 -18.33 -27.97
CA LYS A 219 -0.27 -19.35 -28.66
C LYS A 219 -0.37 -20.65 -27.85
N GLU A 220 0.74 -21.09 -27.25
CA GLU A 220 0.76 -22.29 -26.41
C GLU A 220 -0.11 -22.11 -25.16
N ILE A 221 -0.01 -20.94 -24.52
CA ILE A 221 -0.78 -20.61 -23.32
C ILE A 221 -2.28 -20.54 -23.64
N VAL A 222 -2.66 -19.85 -24.72
CA VAL A 222 -4.07 -19.75 -25.14
C VAL A 222 -4.68 -21.14 -25.39
N CYS A 223 -3.95 -22.05 -26.04
CA CYS A 223 -4.44 -23.42 -26.28
C CYS A 223 -4.59 -24.24 -24.99
N LYS A 224 -3.71 -24.05 -24.01
CA LYS A 224 -3.75 -24.75 -22.71
C LYS A 224 -4.67 -24.06 -21.70
N GLY A 225 -5.08 -22.81 -21.95
CA GLY A 225 -5.82 -21.98 -21.02
C GLY A 225 -4.91 -21.37 -19.96
N LYS A 226 -4.92 -21.96 -18.76
CA LYS A 226 -4.14 -21.51 -17.61
C LYS A 226 -2.94 -22.44 -17.40
N VAL A 227 -1.74 -21.87 -17.28
CA VAL A 227 -0.48 -22.64 -17.14
C VAL A 227 0.35 -22.13 -15.97
N LYS A 228 1.20 -22.96 -15.36
CA LYS A 228 2.18 -22.48 -14.37
C LYS A 228 3.29 -21.69 -15.05
N TYR A 229 3.81 -20.65 -14.39
CA TYR A 229 4.87 -19.82 -14.93
C TYR A 229 6.17 -20.63 -15.17
N SER A 230 6.43 -21.63 -14.33
CA SER A 230 7.54 -22.59 -14.50
C SER A 230 7.48 -23.38 -15.81
N GLU A 231 6.29 -23.65 -16.37
CA GLU A 231 6.15 -24.40 -17.63
C GLU A 231 6.59 -23.60 -18.84
N ILE A 232 6.42 -22.27 -18.80
CA ILE A 232 6.78 -21.37 -19.89
C ILE A 232 8.14 -20.69 -19.68
N TYR A 233 8.69 -20.75 -18.46
CA TYR A 233 9.99 -20.20 -18.09
C TYR A 233 10.85 -21.21 -17.28
N PRO A 234 11.28 -22.33 -17.90
CA PRO A 234 12.06 -23.35 -17.22
C PRO A 234 13.44 -22.84 -16.80
N LEU A 235 14.02 -23.46 -15.76
CA LEU A 235 15.41 -23.22 -15.39
C LEU A 235 16.33 -23.70 -16.52
N THR A 236 17.24 -22.84 -16.98
CA THR A 236 18.19 -23.16 -18.06
C THR A 236 19.29 -24.15 -17.63
N PHE A 237 19.36 -24.47 -16.34
CA PHE A 237 20.27 -25.47 -15.81
C PHE A 237 19.46 -26.52 -15.06
N GLU A 238 19.47 -27.74 -15.59
CA GLU A 238 18.97 -28.94 -14.93
C GLU A 238 19.85 -29.24 -13.70
N THR A 239 19.65 -28.51 -12.61
CA THR A 239 20.01 -29.07 -11.30
C THR A 239 18.96 -30.12 -10.97
N GLU A 240 19.31 -31.40 -11.14
CA GLU A 240 18.53 -32.62 -10.91
C GLU A 240 17.92 -32.78 -9.49
N LYS A 241 17.74 -31.71 -8.71
CA LYS A 241 17.25 -31.78 -7.32
C LYS A 241 16.04 -30.91 -6.97
N GLU A 242 15.54 -30.05 -7.84
CA GLU A 242 14.23 -29.43 -7.61
C GLU A 242 13.14 -30.31 -8.21
N LYS A 243 12.91 -31.46 -7.56
CA LYS A 243 11.66 -32.21 -7.74
C LYS A 243 10.53 -31.25 -7.45
N SER A 244 9.85 -30.81 -8.50
CA SER A 244 8.52 -30.19 -8.52
C SER A 244 7.93 -30.04 -7.12
N GLU A 245 8.37 -29.04 -6.37
CA GLU A 245 7.68 -28.72 -5.14
C GLU A 245 6.37 -28.13 -5.62
N LYS A 246 5.33 -28.97 -5.57
CA LYS A 246 3.95 -28.56 -5.33
C LYS A 246 3.99 -27.41 -4.32
N CYS A 247 2.99 -26.54 -4.30
CA CYS A 247 2.95 -25.33 -3.46
C CYS A 247 3.46 -25.47 -1.99
N GLY A 248 3.67 -26.66 -1.42
CA GLY A 248 4.20 -26.96 -0.09
C GLY A 248 5.72 -27.03 0.11
N GLY A 249 6.54 -26.36 -0.71
CA GLY A 249 7.91 -25.99 -0.28
C GLY A 249 7.85 -24.99 0.89
N LYS A 250 8.83 -25.00 1.79
CA LYS A 250 8.88 -23.98 2.86
C LYS A 250 9.26 -22.63 2.25
N LEU A 251 8.25 -21.79 1.97
CA LEU A 251 8.46 -20.42 1.47
C LEU A 251 9.39 -19.57 2.37
N GLU A 252 9.52 -19.93 3.66
CA GLU A 252 10.48 -19.32 4.59
C GLU A 252 11.93 -19.39 4.09
N ASP A 253 12.32 -20.51 3.46
CA ASP A 253 13.65 -20.67 2.86
C ASP A 253 13.77 -19.92 1.52
N GLU A 254 12.63 -19.52 0.94
CA GLU A 254 12.52 -18.77 -0.32
C GLU A 254 12.27 -17.27 -0.12
N ILE A 255 12.25 -16.73 1.12
CA ILE A 255 12.02 -15.28 1.40
C ILE A 255 12.84 -14.41 0.46
N ARG A 256 14.13 -14.72 0.32
CA ARG A 256 15.05 -13.95 -0.51
C ARG A 256 14.59 -13.95 -1.96
N ASN A 257 14.19 -15.09 -2.49
CA ASN A 257 13.74 -15.23 -3.88
C ASN A 257 12.39 -14.55 -4.07
N PHE A 258 11.45 -14.71 -3.12
CA PHE A 258 10.15 -14.05 -3.16
C PHE A 258 10.30 -12.53 -3.25
N ILE A 259 11.15 -11.94 -2.41
CA ILE A 259 11.42 -10.49 -2.43
C ILE A 259 12.17 -10.08 -3.70
N ALA A 260 13.20 -10.84 -4.10
CA ALA A 260 14.04 -10.51 -5.25
C ALA A 260 13.30 -10.60 -6.59
N HIS A 261 12.25 -11.42 -6.67
CA HIS A 261 11.43 -11.59 -7.86
C HIS A 261 10.06 -10.89 -7.76
N GLY A 262 9.90 -9.93 -6.85
CA GLY A 262 8.67 -9.15 -6.71
C GLY A 262 7.42 -10.00 -6.43
N GLY A 263 7.59 -11.09 -5.68
CA GLY A 263 6.55 -12.09 -5.43
C GLY A 263 6.15 -12.95 -6.63
N LEU A 264 6.82 -12.83 -7.78
CA LEU A 264 6.47 -13.52 -9.04
C LEU A 264 7.27 -14.84 -9.22
N LEU A 265 7.26 -15.69 -8.19
CA LEU A 265 7.96 -16.97 -8.24
C LEU A 265 7.34 -17.94 -9.26
N ARG A 266 8.18 -18.60 -10.05
CA ARG A 266 7.79 -19.47 -11.17
C ARG A 266 6.90 -20.65 -10.78
N ASN A 267 7.17 -21.23 -9.61
CA ASN A 267 6.42 -22.35 -9.01
C ASN A 267 5.07 -21.92 -8.44
N LEU A 268 4.91 -20.64 -8.07
CA LEU A 268 3.70 -20.13 -7.42
C LEU A 268 2.73 -19.49 -8.42
N VAL A 269 3.24 -18.77 -9.42
CA VAL A 269 2.43 -17.98 -10.34
C VAL A 269 1.83 -18.85 -11.45
N GLU A 270 0.55 -18.64 -11.71
CA GLU A 270 -0.19 -19.12 -12.87
C GLU A 270 -0.45 -17.96 -13.82
N VAL A 271 -0.41 -18.27 -15.12
CA VAL A 271 -0.58 -17.31 -16.21
C VAL A 271 -1.70 -17.79 -17.13
N GLN A 272 -2.58 -16.88 -17.52
CA GLN A 272 -3.61 -17.08 -18.52
C GLN A 272 -3.55 -15.94 -19.53
N VAL A 273 -3.74 -16.27 -20.81
CA VAL A 273 -3.73 -15.30 -21.91
C VAL A 273 -5.11 -15.24 -22.55
N LYS A 274 -5.70 -14.05 -22.64
CA LYS A 274 -7.04 -13.83 -23.23
C LYS A 274 -7.02 -13.93 -24.75
N LYS A 275 -5.96 -13.43 -25.40
CA LYS A 275 -5.79 -13.44 -26.85
C LYS A 275 -4.31 -13.55 -27.23
N SER A 276 -3.98 -14.30 -28.29
CA SER A 276 -2.58 -14.50 -28.70
C SER A 276 -2.01 -13.36 -29.54
N ASP A 277 -2.88 -12.63 -30.25
CA ASP A 277 -2.45 -11.65 -31.25
C ASP A 277 -2.36 -10.26 -30.62
N ASN A 278 -1.27 -9.54 -30.88
CA ASN A 278 -0.97 -8.22 -30.30
C ASN A 278 -1.01 -8.17 -28.76
N LEU A 279 -0.48 -9.21 -28.12
CA LEU A 279 -0.36 -9.36 -26.66
C LEU A 279 0.15 -8.08 -25.97
N ASN A 280 -0.71 -7.48 -25.16
CA ASN A 280 -0.38 -6.37 -24.27
C ASN A 280 -0.51 -6.80 -22.80
N GLY A 281 -0.29 -5.89 -21.86
CA GLY A 281 -0.37 -6.20 -20.42
C GLY A 281 -1.77 -6.52 -19.90
N GLU A 282 -2.84 -6.09 -20.59
CA GLU A 282 -4.24 -6.34 -20.21
C GLU A 282 -4.68 -7.77 -20.59
N ASP A 283 -4.02 -8.36 -21.57
CA ASP A 283 -4.32 -9.70 -22.09
C ASP A 283 -3.72 -10.82 -21.23
N VAL A 284 -2.80 -10.49 -20.32
CA VAL A 284 -2.07 -11.43 -19.49
C VAL A 284 -2.57 -11.35 -18.06
N VAL A 285 -3.38 -12.34 -17.68
CA VAL A 285 -3.91 -12.52 -16.33
C VAL A 285 -2.97 -13.41 -15.53
N ILE A 286 -2.72 -13.04 -14.28
CA ILE A 286 -1.85 -13.78 -13.37
C ILE A 286 -2.52 -14.00 -12.02
N SER A 287 -2.16 -15.09 -11.34
CA SER A 287 -2.66 -15.42 -10.00
C SER A 287 -1.74 -16.41 -9.31
N TYR A 288 -1.79 -16.53 -7.99
CA TYR A 288 -1.16 -17.66 -7.28
C TYR A 288 -1.98 -18.96 -7.37
N GLY A 289 -3.22 -18.91 -7.86
CA GLY A 289 -4.11 -20.07 -7.95
C GLY A 289 -4.22 -20.83 -6.62
N GLU A 290 -4.01 -22.14 -6.66
CA GLU A 290 -4.02 -22.99 -5.46
C GLU A 290 -2.90 -22.64 -4.45
N CYS A 291 -1.82 -22.00 -4.89
CA CYS A 291 -0.71 -21.62 -4.02
C CYS A 291 -1.01 -20.37 -3.18
N TRP A 292 -2.14 -19.67 -3.41
CA TRP A 292 -2.45 -18.43 -2.70
C TRP A 292 -2.51 -18.63 -1.18
N LYS A 293 -3.05 -19.75 -0.70
CA LYS A 293 -3.09 -20.06 0.73
C LYS A 293 -1.69 -20.07 1.34
N ASN A 294 -0.72 -20.67 0.66
CA ASN A 294 0.64 -20.80 1.17
C ASN A 294 1.37 -19.44 1.14
N VAL A 295 1.06 -18.59 0.16
CA VAL A 295 1.53 -17.20 0.15
C VAL A 295 0.93 -16.40 1.31
N LYS A 296 -0.36 -16.58 1.63
CA LYS A 296 -0.96 -15.95 2.81
C LYS A 296 -0.32 -16.41 4.11
N ASP A 297 -0.12 -17.72 4.28
CA ASP A 297 0.52 -18.29 5.47
C ASP A 297 1.95 -17.75 5.63
N PHE A 298 2.67 -17.58 4.51
CA PHE A 298 3.99 -16.97 4.48
C PHE A 298 4.01 -15.47 4.85
N LEU A 299 2.98 -14.72 4.43
CA LEU A 299 2.89 -13.27 4.68
C LEU A 299 2.23 -12.92 6.02
N SER A 300 1.71 -13.89 6.77
CA SER A 300 1.01 -13.70 8.06
C SER A 300 1.97 -13.68 9.25
#